data_AF-A0A8B6F6W4-F1
#
_entry.id   AF-A0A8B6F6W4-F1
#
_cell.length_a   1.000
_cell.length_b   1.000
_cell.length_c   1.000
_cell.angle_alpha   90.00
_cell.angle_beta   90.00
_cell.angle_gamma   90.00
#
_symmetry.space_group_name_H-M   'P 1'
#
loop_
_entity.id
_entity.type
_entity.pdbx_description
1 polymer ?
#
loop_
_entity_poly.entity_id
_entity_poly.type
_entity_poly.pdbx_seq_one_letter_code
_entity_poly.pdbx_strand_id
1 'polypeptide(L)'
;MSDDQSGTVFNVDLSDDQSGTVFNDDLSDDQSGTVFNDDFVTELLAVVITAGETDAEKLRRYELSAETNKIKYKVLDIQQPWRHYDVVVYTEGGYKVNVLKENLEEYAMKENLVILITDSPDSVILDSSREILKRFKRFDARIVFATDNSCWPKNQIKSQYPSVGTFDNRYLSAGAFIGYAKDIFNMVNHRTINDMESDQLYYSEIFVNNELRGKFLRIADYLTGAWTSSRGCLSCAKNRINLNNFEEDAYPNVQLSVFIDEPTPFITEAMELIGDLDYPKSKMNLFVYVHDEFHYKDVEIFISNVGSEYNSMTIVNHEDKMSVSQARNWALLMCKQRKCDYYFAIEGHVHLTDPRTLKDLIEHNRTVIAPLLVRHNEIWSNFWGALSNDGYYERSDDYIDIVEYVKKGLWNVPHITSAYLINGSCIDQLQDVYVGEIELSYEMNFAKNLRNKPCNDVVRFPVFTELFCDHLVEEMENSGKWSAGKNKDDRISGGYENVPTVDIHMNQIGFEDVWLQFIRLYARPLQRKVFIGYKGGGGTRFVRQNCSVTDVKKGWMLMHPGRLTHYHEGLEVTSGTRYIAVSFVDP
;
A
#
# COMPACT_ATOMS: atom_id res chain seq x y z
N MET A 1 6.22 -34.72 -39.35
CA MET A 1 5.92 -33.35 -39.76
C MET A 1 4.62 -32.95 -39.07
N SER A 2 4.56 -32.63 -37.77
CA SER A 2 5.58 -32.24 -36.78
C SER A 2 6.40 -31.00 -37.14
N ASP A 3 5.92 -29.86 -36.65
CA ASP A 3 6.74 -28.77 -36.13
C ASP A 3 6.36 -28.60 -34.64
N ASP A 4 7.27 -28.05 -33.84
CA ASP A 4 7.25 -28.10 -32.37
C ASP A 4 7.31 -26.66 -31.80
N GLN A 5 6.46 -26.34 -30.82
CA GLN A 5 6.51 -25.10 -30.05
C GLN A 5 6.32 -25.35 -28.55
N SER A 6 7.17 -26.23 -28.01
CA SER A 6 7.49 -26.25 -26.59
C SER A 6 8.15 -24.92 -26.14
N GLY A 7 7.73 -24.41 -24.97
CA GLY A 7 8.27 -23.16 -24.41
C GLY A 7 9.72 -23.28 -23.93
N THR A 8 10.38 -22.17 -23.64
CA THR A 8 11.81 -22.21 -23.28
C THR A 8 12.23 -21.24 -22.16
N VAL A 9 12.97 -21.79 -21.20
CA VAL A 9 13.81 -21.08 -20.23
C VAL A 9 15.25 -21.31 -20.65
N PHE A 10 16.14 -20.32 -20.48
CA PHE A 10 17.58 -20.54 -20.66
C PHE A 10 18.40 -20.05 -19.46
N ASN A 11 19.39 -20.88 -19.12
CA ASN A 11 20.52 -20.58 -18.26
C ASN A 11 21.80 -20.86 -19.06
N VAL A 12 22.87 -20.10 -18.85
CA VAL A 12 24.19 -20.37 -19.45
C VAL A 12 25.27 -20.06 -18.42
N ASP A 13 26.10 -21.06 -18.15
CA ASP A 13 27.31 -20.95 -17.34
C ASP A 13 28.36 -21.92 -17.92
N LEU A 14 29.59 -21.44 -18.14
CA LEU A 14 30.82 -22.19 -18.41
C LEU A 14 32.01 -21.21 -18.51
N SER A 15 33.24 -21.72 -18.33
CA SER A 15 34.35 -20.96 -17.72
C SER A 15 35.56 -20.63 -18.62
N ASP A 16 36.48 -19.86 -18.02
CA ASP A 16 37.95 -19.87 -18.21
C ASP A 16 38.62 -19.10 -19.38
N ASP A 17 39.10 -17.89 -19.02
CA ASP A 17 40.55 -17.58 -18.80
C ASP A 17 41.24 -16.47 -19.66
N GLN A 18 42.27 -15.86 -19.06
CA GLN A 18 43.40 -15.06 -19.57
C GLN A 18 43.25 -13.57 -19.97
N SER A 19 43.44 -12.73 -18.93
CA SER A 19 44.48 -11.67 -18.89
C SER A 19 44.33 -10.37 -19.71
N GLY A 20 44.86 -9.25 -19.16
CA GLY A 20 45.06 -8.01 -19.93
C GLY A 20 44.92 -6.69 -19.14
N THR A 21 45.85 -6.38 -18.24
CA THR A 21 45.89 -5.07 -17.56
C THR A 21 46.63 -4.01 -18.39
N VAL A 22 45.93 -2.98 -18.87
CA VAL A 22 46.53 -1.69 -19.30
C VAL A 22 45.59 -0.55 -18.90
N PHE A 23 46.12 0.46 -18.19
CA PHE A 23 45.49 1.78 -18.06
C PHE A 23 45.88 2.65 -19.26
N ASN A 24 44.97 3.47 -19.77
CA ASN A 24 45.26 4.77 -20.36
C ASN A 24 44.00 5.63 -20.40
N ASP A 25 44.18 6.93 -20.17
CA ASP A 25 43.12 7.94 -20.22
C ASP A 25 43.00 8.58 -21.62
N ASP A 26 42.09 9.56 -21.71
CA ASP A 26 41.91 10.57 -22.77
C ASP A 26 41.24 10.21 -24.12
N LEU A 27 39.94 10.56 -24.16
CA LEU A 27 39.33 11.48 -25.15
C LEU A 27 39.27 11.07 -26.64
N SER A 28 38.20 10.36 -27.02
CA SER A 28 37.47 10.64 -28.27
C SER A 28 36.00 10.18 -28.20
N ASP A 29 35.10 11.06 -27.78
CA ASP A 29 33.64 10.85 -27.88
C ASP A 29 33.16 11.19 -29.30
N ASP A 30 32.77 10.20 -30.11
CA ASP A 30 31.68 10.40 -31.09
C ASP A 30 30.98 9.08 -31.53
N GLN A 31 29.65 9.13 -31.56
CA GLN A 31 28.69 8.24 -32.28
C GLN A 31 28.75 6.71 -32.10
N SER A 32 28.37 6.22 -30.91
CA SER A 32 27.49 5.05 -30.83
C SER A 32 26.40 5.22 -29.76
N GLY A 33 25.71 6.36 -29.80
CA GLY A 33 24.64 6.69 -28.86
C GLY A 33 23.44 5.74 -29.02
N THR A 34 23.35 4.73 -28.16
CA THR A 34 22.14 3.93 -27.99
C THR A 34 20.98 4.85 -27.61
N VAL A 35 19.99 4.96 -28.48
CA VAL A 35 18.83 5.84 -28.30
C VAL A 35 18.13 5.46 -26.99
N PHE A 36 18.19 6.36 -26.00
CA PHE A 36 17.22 6.35 -24.91
C PHE A 36 15.85 6.57 -25.55
N ASN A 37 14.99 5.56 -25.49
CA ASN A 37 13.63 5.69 -26.02
C ASN A 37 12.92 6.80 -25.23
N ASP A 38 12.24 7.70 -25.93
CA ASP A 38 11.82 8.98 -25.38
C ASP A 38 10.50 8.85 -24.59
N ASP A 39 10.57 8.13 -23.46
CA ASP A 39 9.46 7.80 -22.57
C ASP A 39 8.79 9.06 -21.99
N PHE A 40 7.79 9.56 -22.71
CA PHE A 40 6.88 10.65 -22.34
C PHE A 40 7.58 11.83 -21.65
N VAL A 41 8.27 12.65 -22.45
CA VAL A 41 8.91 13.90 -22.02
C VAL A 41 7.97 14.71 -21.12
N THR A 42 8.23 14.67 -19.81
CA THR A 42 7.41 15.37 -18.82
C THR A 42 7.64 16.86 -19.00
N GLU A 43 6.63 17.60 -19.42
CA GLU A 43 6.74 19.04 -19.58
C GLU A 43 6.69 19.76 -18.23
N LEU A 44 7.36 20.91 -18.15
CA LEU A 44 7.24 21.86 -17.04
C LEU A 44 6.70 23.18 -17.55
N LEU A 45 5.55 23.59 -17.00
CA LEU A 45 4.99 24.94 -17.14
C LEU A 45 5.17 25.69 -15.83
N ALA A 46 5.82 26.85 -15.87
CA ALA A 46 5.81 27.79 -14.76
C ALA A 46 4.56 28.69 -14.86
N VAL A 47 3.91 28.99 -13.73
CA VAL A 47 2.74 29.88 -13.68
C VAL A 47 2.94 30.90 -12.58
N VAL A 48 2.91 32.18 -12.95
CA VAL A 48 3.09 33.30 -12.02
C VAL A 48 1.82 34.15 -11.96
N ILE A 49 1.40 34.49 -10.74
CA ILE A 49 0.27 35.37 -10.49
C ILE A 49 0.83 36.77 -10.18
N THR A 50 0.31 37.81 -10.83
CA THR A 50 0.88 39.18 -10.78
C THR A 50 -0.21 40.24 -10.72
N ALA A 51 -0.01 41.33 -9.98
CA ALA A 51 -1.02 42.39 -9.83
C ALA A 51 -1.01 43.46 -10.95
N GLY A 52 -0.54 43.09 -12.16
CA GLY A 52 -0.42 43.99 -13.30
C GLY A 52 0.70 45.03 -13.11
N GLU A 53 0.38 46.31 -13.37
CA GLU A 53 1.34 47.41 -13.44
C GLU A 53 2.21 47.57 -12.18
N THR A 54 1.69 47.23 -10.99
CA THR A 54 2.42 47.39 -9.71
C THR A 54 3.61 46.46 -9.55
N ASP A 55 3.64 45.33 -10.27
CA ASP A 55 4.70 44.32 -10.17
C ASP A 55 5.62 44.28 -11.41
N ALA A 56 5.45 45.18 -12.39
CA ALA A 56 6.05 45.07 -13.72
C ALA A 56 7.58 44.82 -13.75
N GLU A 57 8.35 45.44 -12.84
CA GLU A 57 9.80 45.21 -12.74
C GLU A 57 10.14 43.81 -12.17
N LYS A 58 9.37 43.34 -11.19
CA LYS A 58 9.49 41.99 -10.63
C LYS A 58 9.11 40.96 -11.68
N LEU A 59 7.99 41.18 -12.37
CA LEU A 59 7.51 40.28 -13.42
C LEU A 59 8.57 40.12 -14.50
N ARG A 60 9.16 41.22 -15.00
CA ARG A 60 10.25 41.14 -15.98
C ARG A 60 11.48 40.38 -15.45
N ARG A 61 11.75 40.41 -14.16
CA ARG A 61 12.81 39.63 -13.49
C ARG A 61 12.47 38.13 -13.45
N TYR A 62 11.22 37.78 -13.13
CA TYR A 62 10.71 36.41 -13.21
C TYR A 62 10.78 35.88 -14.64
N GLU A 63 10.22 36.61 -15.61
CA GLU A 63 10.24 36.26 -17.04
C GLU A 63 11.66 36.02 -17.54
N LEU A 64 12.59 36.95 -17.31
CA LEU A 64 13.98 36.81 -17.72
C LEU A 64 14.64 35.56 -17.13
N SER A 65 14.27 35.17 -15.91
CA SER A 65 14.76 33.94 -15.27
C SER A 65 14.17 32.66 -15.90
N ALA A 66 12.91 32.68 -16.34
CA ALA A 66 12.26 31.60 -17.08
C ALA A 66 12.81 31.48 -18.51
N GLU A 67 12.94 32.61 -19.22
CA GLU A 67 13.58 32.74 -20.54
C GLU A 67 15.01 32.14 -20.51
N THR A 68 15.83 32.56 -19.55
CA THR A 68 17.23 32.12 -19.40
C THR A 68 17.32 30.61 -19.15
N ASN A 69 16.43 30.06 -18.32
CA ASN A 69 16.37 28.62 -18.01
C ASN A 69 15.57 27.79 -19.05
N LYS A 70 15.08 28.42 -20.13
CA LYS A 70 14.29 27.81 -21.22
C LYS A 70 13.02 27.10 -20.73
N ILE A 71 12.32 27.71 -19.76
CA ILE A 71 11.09 27.16 -19.18
C ILE A 71 9.89 27.88 -19.80
N LYS A 72 8.88 27.12 -20.27
CA LYS A 72 7.60 27.68 -20.70
C LYS A 72 6.91 28.32 -19.49
N TYR A 73 6.37 29.53 -19.62
CA TYR A 73 5.65 30.18 -18.54
C TYR A 73 4.29 30.76 -18.98
N LYS A 74 3.33 30.82 -18.05
CA LYS A 74 2.03 31.52 -18.20
C LYS A 74 1.93 32.59 -17.10
N VAL A 75 1.59 33.81 -17.48
CA VAL A 75 1.35 34.92 -16.55
C VAL A 75 -0.16 35.04 -16.32
N LEU A 76 -0.58 35.10 -15.06
CA LEU A 76 -1.95 35.36 -14.64
C LEU A 76 -2.02 36.75 -14.00
N ASP A 77 -2.42 37.74 -14.80
CA ASP A 77 -2.63 39.12 -14.36
C ASP A 77 -3.99 39.28 -13.67
N ILE A 78 -4.00 39.84 -12.46
CA ILE A 78 -5.22 40.05 -11.64
C ILE A 78 -5.72 41.50 -11.60
N GLN A 79 -5.15 42.42 -12.41
CA GLN A 79 -5.63 43.79 -12.68
C GLN A 79 -6.26 44.53 -11.47
N GLN A 80 -5.41 44.97 -10.55
CA GLN A 80 -5.80 45.88 -9.45
C GLN A 80 -6.19 47.28 -9.99
N PRO A 81 -7.02 48.09 -9.27
CA PRO A 81 -7.39 47.94 -7.85
C PRO A 81 -8.90 47.95 -7.55
N TRP A 82 -9.36 47.01 -6.74
CA TRP A 82 -10.73 47.01 -6.20
C TRP A 82 -10.88 48.03 -5.05
N ARG A 83 -11.32 49.25 -5.38
CA ARG A 83 -11.70 50.27 -4.39
C ARG A 83 -13.20 50.23 -4.09
N HIS A 84 -13.57 50.03 -2.82
CA HIS A 84 -14.89 50.36 -2.30
C HIS A 84 -14.76 51.07 -0.95
N TYR A 85 -15.11 52.36 -0.90
CA TYR A 85 -15.21 53.23 0.29
C TYR A 85 -14.03 53.18 1.29
N ASP A 86 -12.95 53.91 0.99
CA ASP A 86 -11.88 54.39 1.90
C ASP A 86 -11.19 53.40 2.87
N VAL A 87 -11.52 52.11 2.80
CA VAL A 87 -10.80 51.03 3.49
C VAL A 87 -9.88 50.36 2.48
N VAL A 88 -8.57 50.34 2.77
CA VAL A 88 -7.65 49.41 2.10
C VAL A 88 -7.94 48.02 2.66
N VAL A 89 -8.90 47.34 2.06
CA VAL A 89 -9.18 45.93 2.34
C VAL A 89 -8.02 45.13 1.75
N TYR A 90 -7.16 44.60 2.60
CA TYR A 90 -6.14 43.65 2.18
C TYR A 90 -6.83 42.41 1.64
N THR A 91 -6.73 42.18 0.33
CA THR A 91 -7.24 40.96 -0.32
C THR A 91 -6.50 39.76 0.26
N GLU A 92 -7.19 38.91 1.03
CA GLU A 92 -6.67 37.59 1.33
C GLU A 92 -6.54 36.78 0.02
N GLY A 93 -5.63 35.81 -0.05
CA GLY A 93 -5.23 35.26 -1.34
C GLY A 93 -6.25 34.38 -2.06
N GLY A 94 -7.48 34.21 -1.56
CA GLY A 94 -8.50 33.32 -2.10
C GLY A 94 -8.87 33.63 -3.54
N TYR A 95 -8.82 34.91 -3.94
CA TYR A 95 -8.95 35.31 -5.34
C TYR A 95 -7.88 34.65 -6.25
N LYS A 96 -6.63 34.50 -5.78
CA LYS A 96 -5.57 33.78 -6.50
C LYS A 96 -5.97 32.32 -6.75
N VAL A 97 -6.61 31.68 -5.76
CA VAL A 97 -7.06 30.29 -5.86
C VAL A 97 -8.22 30.17 -6.87
N ASN A 98 -9.14 31.13 -6.90
CA ASN A 98 -10.22 31.17 -7.90
C ASN A 98 -9.67 31.39 -9.33
N VAL A 99 -8.76 32.35 -9.52
CA VAL A 99 -8.05 32.57 -10.79
C VAL A 99 -7.29 31.32 -11.26
N LEU A 100 -6.69 30.55 -10.34
CA LEU A 100 -6.05 29.26 -10.65
C LEU A 100 -7.05 28.18 -11.09
N LYS A 101 -8.27 28.10 -10.52
CA LYS A 101 -9.29 27.13 -10.96
C LYS A 101 -9.63 27.36 -12.44
N GLU A 102 -9.95 28.61 -12.78
CA GLU A 102 -10.31 29.02 -14.15
C GLU A 102 -9.16 28.80 -15.13
N ASN A 103 -7.93 29.16 -14.75
CA ASN A 103 -6.78 29.14 -15.67
C ASN A 103 -6.06 27.79 -15.80
N LEU A 104 -6.43 26.78 -15.00
CA LEU A 104 -5.85 25.44 -15.04
C LEU A 104 -6.81 24.37 -15.60
N GLU A 105 -8.06 24.70 -15.92
CA GLU A 105 -9.02 23.76 -16.54
C GLU A 105 -8.50 23.19 -17.87
N GLU A 106 -7.86 24.01 -18.72
CA GLU A 106 -7.19 23.60 -19.97
C GLU A 106 -5.99 22.65 -19.76
N TYR A 107 -5.59 22.41 -18.51
CA TYR A 107 -4.49 21.52 -18.12
C TYR A 107 -4.96 20.31 -17.29
N ALA A 108 -6.22 20.26 -16.84
CA ALA A 108 -6.74 19.22 -15.94
C ALA A 108 -6.55 17.78 -16.47
N MET A 109 -6.58 17.60 -17.80
CA MET A 109 -6.41 16.31 -18.48
C MET A 109 -4.97 16.06 -19.00
N LYS A 110 -3.99 16.92 -18.71
CA LYS A 110 -2.60 16.79 -19.22
C LYS A 110 -1.73 16.03 -18.23
N GLU A 111 -1.79 14.70 -18.28
CA GLU A 111 -1.15 13.82 -17.29
C GLU A 111 0.39 13.93 -17.25
N ASN A 112 1.02 14.21 -18.39
CA ASN A 112 2.48 14.40 -18.52
C ASN A 112 2.94 15.86 -18.29
N LEU A 113 2.05 16.75 -17.83
CA LEU A 113 2.39 18.14 -17.50
C LEU A 113 2.58 18.31 -15.99
N VAL A 114 3.77 18.75 -15.60
CA VAL A 114 4.03 19.30 -14.26
C VAL A 114 3.92 20.82 -14.32
N ILE A 115 3.28 21.41 -13.31
CA ILE A 115 3.09 22.85 -13.18
C ILE A 115 3.80 23.31 -11.90
N LEU A 116 4.62 24.36 -12.03
CA LEU A 116 5.21 25.12 -10.93
C LEU A 116 4.42 26.41 -10.75
N ILE A 117 3.62 26.50 -9.70
CA ILE A 117 2.93 27.73 -9.28
C ILE A 117 3.88 28.58 -8.42
N THR A 118 3.89 29.88 -8.69
CA THR A 118 4.49 30.92 -7.84
C THR A 118 3.48 32.05 -7.65
N ASP A 119 3.16 32.39 -6.41
CA ASP A 119 2.03 33.28 -6.07
C ASP A 119 2.30 34.78 -6.32
N SER A 120 3.57 35.12 -6.56
CA SER A 120 4.09 36.46 -6.80
C SER A 120 5.31 36.41 -7.74
N PRO A 121 5.51 37.42 -8.60
CA PRO A 121 6.74 37.58 -9.38
C PRO A 121 7.97 38.00 -8.55
N ASP A 122 7.88 38.10 -7.21
CA ASP A 122 9.05 38.19 -6.33
C ASP A 122 9.95 36.94 -6.38
N SER A 123 9.47 35.83 -6.97
CA SER A 123 10.25 34.61 -7.21
C SER A 123 11.23 34.73 -8.38
N VAL A 124 12.29 33.91 -8.38
CA VAL A 124 13.27 33.81 -9.48
C VAL A 124 13.59 32.33 -9.74
N ILE A 125 13.55 31.91 -11.01
CA ILE A 125 13.91 30.56 -11.44
C ILE A 125 15.44 30.47 -11.62
N LEU A 126 16.08 29.52 -10.94
CA LEU A 126 17.54 29.39 -10.90
C LEU A 126 18.10 28.15 -11.63
N ASP A 127 17.23 27.23 -12.05
CA ASP A 127 17.60 25.94 -12.65
C ASP A 127 16.74 25.64 -13.89
N SER A 128 17.29 24.83 -14.80
CA SER A 128 16.57 24.34 -15.98
C SER A 128 15.40 23.41 -15.63
N SER A 129 14.41 23.32 -16.52
CA SER A 129 13.26 22.40 -16.38
C SER A 129 13.68 20.94 -16.09
N ARG A 130 14.73 20.44 -16.76
CA ARG A 130 15.26 19.08 -16.56
C ARG A 130 15.71 18.85 -15.10
N GLU A 131 16.41 19.81 -14.51
CA GLU A 131 16.92 19.70 -13.14
C GLU A 131 15.80 19.91 -12.10
N ILE A 132 14.88 20.86 -12.34
CA ILE A 132 13.69 21.04 -11.50
C ILE A 132 12.82 19.77 -11.48
N LEU A 133 12.50 19.19 -12.64
CA LEU A 133 11.73 17.95 -12.75
C LEU A 133 12.43 16.75 -12.09
N LYS A 134 13.76 16.65 -12.24
CA LYS A 134 14.58 15.63 -11.58
C LYS A 134 14.60 15.78 -10.06
N ARG A 135 14.57 17.01 -9.53
CA ARG A 135 14.43 17.26 -8.08
C ARG A 135 13.00 16.99 -7.60
N PHE A 136 11.97 17.43 -8.33
CA PHE A 136 10.57 17.11 -8.06
C PHE A 136 10.33 15.60 -7.98
N LYS A 137 10.78 14.82 -8.98
CA LYS A 137 10.68 13.35 -9.00
C LYS A 137 11.45 12.64 -7.88
N ARG A 138 12.35 13.33 -7.13
CA ARG A 138 13.02 12.78 -5.93
C ARG A 138 12.21 12.94 -4.63
N PHE A 139 11.18 13.79 -4.61
CA PHE A 139 10.28 13.89 -3.44
C PHE A 139 9.26 12.76 -3.37
N ASP A 140 9.11 11.96 -4.43
CA ASP A 140 8.10 10.90 -4.59
C ASP A 140 6.69 11.36 -4.19
N ALA A 141 6.26 12.50 -4.71
CA ALA A 141 5.03 13.18 -4.34
C ALA A 141 4.25 13.68 -5.57
N ARG A 142 2.92 13.77 -5.46
CA ARG A 142 2.04 14.32 -6.52
C ARG A 142 2.08 15.85 -6.55
N ILE A 143 2.20 16.49 -5.38
CA ILE A 143 2.36 17.93 -5.18
C ILE A 143 3.38 18.15 -4.06
N VAL A 144 4.30 19.08 -4.24
CA VAL A 144 5.30 19.54 -3.27
C VAL A 144 5.11 21.04 -3.06
N PHE A 145 4.85 21.45 -1.83
CA PHE A 145 4.78 22.86 -1.44
C PHE A 145 6.13 23.41 -1.00
N ALA A 146 6.31 24.72 -1.14
CA ALA A 146 7.31 25.46 -0.36
C ALA A 146 7.01 25.35 1.15
N THR A 147 8.02 25.66 1.98
CA THR A 147 7.91 25.54 3.44
C THR A 147 8.41 26.80 4.14
N ASP A 148 7.86 27.05 5.33
CA ASP A 148 8.14 28.22 6.19
C ASP A 148 8.36 27.79 7.65
N ASN A 149 9.08 28.63 8.39
CA ASN A 149 9.31 28.53 9.84
C ASN A 149 8.05 28.86 10.68
N SER A 150 7.06 29.55 10.09
CA SER A 150 5.88 30.08 10.79
C SER A 150 4.55 29.44 10.35
N CYS A 151 3.72 29.03 11.32
CA CYS A 151 2.39 28.48 11.07
C CYS A 151 1.34 29.61 10.92
N TRP A 152 1.41 30.35 9.81
CA TRP A 152 0.49 31.44 9.48
C TRP A 152 -0.68 30.95 8.60
N PRO A 153 -1.89 31.57 8.65
CA PRO A 153 -2.36 32.50 9.70
C PRO A 153 -2.78 31.78 10.99
N LYS A 154 -3.21 30.53 10.90
CA LYS A 154 -3.96 29.82 11.95
C LYS A 154 -3.03 28.95 12.82
N ASN A 155 -2.38 29.54 13.82
CA ASN A 155 -1.49 28.81 14.75
C ASN A 155 -2.14 27.59 15.46
N GLN A 156 -3.47 27.45 15.43
CA GLN A 156 -4.20 26.31 16.01
C GLN A 156 -3.95 24.98 15.25
N ILE A 157 -3.67 25.01 13.94
CA ILE A 157 -3.36 23.80 13.16
C ILE A 157 -1.88 23.37 13.23
N LYS A 158 -1.04 24.13 13.95
CA LYS A 158 0.41 23.87 14.15
C LYS A 158 0.72 22.50 14.76
N SER A 159 -0.23 21.93 15.51
CA SER A 159 -0.15 20.59 16.11
C SER A 159 -0.55 19.45 15.15
N GLN A 160 -1.19 19.77 14.03
CA GLN A 160 -1.70 18.82 13.02
C GLN A 160 -0.70 18.63 11.86
N TYR A 161 0.18 19.61 11.64
CA TYR A 161 1.37 19.47 10.79
C TYR A 161 2.26 18.32 11.26
N PRO A 162 2.80 17.47 10.36
CA PRO A 162 3.79 16.46 10.72
C PRO A 162 4.98 17.05 11.49
N SER A 163 5.61 16.26 12.35
CA SER A 163 6.90 16.62 12.94
C SER A 163 8.00 16.40 11.91
N VAL A 164 8.72 17.46 11.55
CA VAL A 164 9.97 17.39 10.79
C VAL A 164 11.17 17.28 11.75
N GLY A 165 12.37 17.10 11.20
CA GLY A 165 13.63 17.03 11.96
C GLY A 165 14.13 18.39 12.47
N THR A 166 15.45 18.51 12.64
CA THR A 166 16.15 19.69 13.19
C THR A 166 16.24 20.88 12.20
N PHE A 167 15.26 21.05 11.32
CA PHE A 167 15.18 22.17 10.37
C PHE A 167 13.93 23.00 10.66
N ASP A 168 14.08 24.32 10.70
CA ASP A 168 13.03 25.23 11.16
C ASP A 168 11.77 25.25 10.25
N ASN A 169 11.96 25.01 8.94
CA ASN A 169 10.90 25.02 7.94
C ASN A 169 9.98 23.80 8.05
N ARG A 170 8.89 23.94 8.83
CA ARG A 170 7.94 22.86 9.14
C ARG A 170 6.55 23.05 8.50
N TYR A 171 6.15 24.28 8.21
CA TYR A 171 4.79 24.62 7.80
C TYR A 171 4.74 24.83 6.29
N LEU A 172 3.58 24.59 5.68
CA LEU A 172 3.36 24.83 4.25
C LEU A 172 3.49 26.32 3.97
N SER A 173 4.02 26.69 2.80
CA SER A 173 3.87 28.03 2.23
C SER A 173 3.15 27.95 0.90
N ALA A 174 2.10 28.77 0.74
CA ALA A 174 1.36 28.92 -0.51
C ALA A 174 2.15 29.68 -1.59
N GLY A 175 3.26 30.34 -1.21
CA GLY A 175 4.04 31.20 -2.10
C GLY A 175 4.61 30.49 -3.34
N ALA A 176 4.89 29.18 -3.23
CA ALA A 176 5.18 28.34 -4.38
C ALA A 176 4.81 26.88 -4.13
N PHE A 177 4.40 26.17 -5.18
CA PHE A 177 4.22 24.72 -5.16
C PHE A 177 4.34 24.12 -6.55
N ILE A 178 4.77 22.85 -6.63
CA ILE A 178 4.99 22.13 -7.89
C ILE A 178 4.31 20.77 -7.84
N GLY A 179 3.65 20.37 -8.93
CA GLY A 179 2.88 19.13 -8.98
C GLY A 179 2.35 18.81 -10.38
N TYR A 180 1.76 17.64 -10.56
CA TYR A 180 1.10 17.30 -11.83
C TYR A 180 -0.16 18.15 -12.03
N ALA A 181 -0.45 18.54 -13.26
CA ALA A 181 -1.56 19.44 -13.59
C ALA A 181 -2.92 18.97 -13.06
N LYS A 182 -3.23 17.67 -13.24
CA LYS A 182 -4.43 17.00 -12.72
C LYS A 182 -4.59 17.14 -11.20
N ASP A 183 -3.51 16.91 -10.44
CA ASP A 183 -3.54 16.95 -8.98
C ASP A 183 -3.68 18.38 -8.46
N ILE A 184 -2.96 19.34 -9.06
CA ILE A 184 -3.11 20.76 -8.72
C ILE A 184 -4.55 21.23 -9.02
N PHE A 185 -5.10 20.88 -10.19
CA PHE A 185 -6.48 21.22 -10.54
C PHE A 185 -7.50 20.64 -9.55
N ASN A 186 -7.35 19.37 -9.17
CA ASN A 186 -8.19 18.72 -8.16
C ASN A 186 -8.05 19.37 -6.77
N MET A 187 -6.85 19.82 -6.41
CA MET A 187 -6.57 20.49 -5.14
C MET A 187 -7.18 21.90 -5.08
N VAL A 188 -7.04 22.73 -6.12
CA VAL A 188 -7.67 24.07 -6.15
C VAL A 188 -9.20 23.99 -6.25
N ASN A 189 -9.74 22.90 -6.78
CA ASN A 189 -11.18 22.65 -6.83
C ASN A 189 -11.74 21.87 -5.62
N HIS A 190 -10.92 21.52 -4.62
CA HIS A 190 -11.35 20.69 -3.48
C HIS A 190 -12.58 21.25 -2.74
N ARG A 191 -12.60 22.56 -2.49
CA ARG A 191 -13.79 23.30 -2.04
C ARG A 191 -13.90 24.68 -2.68
N THR A 192 -15.10 25.27 -2.63
CA THR A 192 -15.29 26.70 -2.88
C THR A 192 -14.54 27.53 -1.84
N ILE A 193 -14.07 28.70 -2.27
CA ILE A 193 -13.30 29.65 -1.48
C ILE A 193 -13.76 31.06 -1.84
N ASN A 194 -14.00 31.90 -0.83
CA ASN A 194 -14.30 33.30 -1.05
C ASN A 194 -13.03 34.06 -1.47
N ASP A 195 -13.17 35.10 -2.30
CA ASP A 195 -12.04 35.93 -2.72
C ASP A 195 -11.32 36.61 -1.53
N MET A 196 -12.01 36.74 -0.38
CA MET A 196 -11.52 37.27 0.89
C MET A 196 -11.11 36.20 1.93
N GLU A 197 -10.95 34.93 1.54
CA GLU A 197 -10.33 33.90 2.40
C GLU A 197 -8.83 33.75 2.14
N SER A 198 -8.05 33.38 3.16
CA SER A 198 -6.63 33.05 3.00
C SER A 198 -6.40 31.76 2.21
N ASP A 199 -5.70 31.90 1.08
CA ASP A 199 -5.10 30.83 0.27
C ASP A 199 -4.12 29.96 1.08
N GLN A 200 -3.25 30.59 1.87
CA GLN A 200 -2.37 29.92 2.82
C GLN A 200 -3.16 29.02 3.76
N LEU A 201 -4.29 29.48 4.29
CA LEU A 201 -5.14 28.67 5.15
C LEU A 201 -5.82 27.53 4.38
N TYR A 202 -6.34 27.81 3.18
CA TYR A 202 -6.95 26.81 2.30
C TYR A 202 -6.03 25.62 2.03
N TYR A 203 -4.81 25.86 1.55
CA TYR A 203 -3.84 24.80 1.29
C TYR A 203 -3.35 24.13 2.59
N SER A 204 -3.20 24.90 3.67
CA SER A 204 -2.84 24.34 4.99
C SER A 204 -3.90 23.36 5.51
N GLU A 205 -5.19 23.68 5.38
CA GLU A 205 -6.29 22.82 5.87
C GLU A 205 -6.40 21.51 5.06
N ILE A 206 -6.13 21.56 3.74
CA ILE A 206 -5.99 20.37 2.89
C ILE A 206 -4.77 19.53 3.36
N PHE A 207 -3.63 20.17 3.60
CA PHE A 207 -2.37 19.49 3.94
C PHE A 207 -2.37 18.83 5.33
N VAL A 208 -3.02 19.43 6.33
CA VAL A 208 -3.09 18.84 7.68
C VAL A 208 -4.16 17.76 7.82
N ASN A 209 -5.20 17.77 6.99
CA ASN A 209 -6.21 16.73 6.95
C ASN A 209 -5.60 15.40 6.45
N ASN A 210 -5.58 14.37 7.29
CA ASN A 210 -5.00 13.06 6.96
C ASN A 210 -5.66 12.36 5.77
N GLU A 211 -6.97 12.54 5.59
CA GLU A 211 -7.76 11.87 4.55
C GLU A 211 -7.51 12.51 3.19
N LEU A 212 -7.58 13.84 3.12
CA LEU A 212 -7.27 14.60 1.90
C LEU A 212 -5.79 14.46 1.52
N ARG A 213 -4.89 14.58 2.49
CA ARG A 213 -3.47 14.29 2.28
C ARG A 213 -3.23 12.85 1.82
N GLY A 214 -4.01 11.88 2.31
CA GLY A 214 -3.98 10.49 1.83
C GLY A 214 -4.46 10.35 0.38
N LYS A 215 -5.56 11.03 0.02
CA LYS A 215 -6.12 11.07 -1.34
C LYS A 215 -5.13 11.65 -2.35
N PHE A 216 -4.34 12.65 -1.96
CA PHE A 216 -3.27 13.23 -2.78
C PHE A 216 -1.89 12.56 -2.61
N LEU A 217 -1.74 11.57 -1.71
CA LEU A 217 -0.53 10.76 -1.48
C LEU A 217 -0.89 9.26 -1.51
N ARG A 218 -1.46 8.81 -2.62
CA ARG A 218 -1.83 7.41 -2.90
C ARG A 218 -0.60 6.53 -3.25
N ILE A 219 0.40 6.47 -2.36
CA ILE A 219 1.76 6.00 -2.69
C ILE A 219 2.15 4.64 -2.07
N ALA A 220 1.22 3.87 -1.48
CA ALA A 220 1.57 2.63 -0.75
C ALA A 220 2.28 1.57 -1.63
N ASP A 221 1.76 1.33 -2.84
CA ASP A 221 2.30 0.37 -3.82
C ASP A 221 3.56 0.86 -4.56
N TYR A 222 3.98 2.10 -4.32
CA TYR A 222 5.11 2.74 -5.02
C TYR A 222 6.26 3.10 -4.05
N LEU A 223 5.99 3.71 -2.88
CA LEU A 223 6.97 4.16 -1.86
C LEU A 223 7.95 3.08 -1.39
N THR A 224 7.49 1.83 -1.28
CA THR A 224 8.31 0.71 -0.78
C THR A 224 9.20 0.09 -1.85
N GLY A 225 9.24 0.70 -3.05
CA GLY A 225 9.81 0.12 -4.24
C GLY A 225 9.08 -1.16 -4.64
N ALA A 226 7.76 -1.27 -4.40
CA ALA A 226 6.98 -2.43 -4.81
C ALA A 226 6.75 -2.45 -6.33
N TRP A 227 6.56 -1.29 -6.97
CA TRP A 227 6.53 -1.12 -8.43
C TRP A 227 7.28 0.13 -8.90
N THR A 228 7.96 0.06 -10.05
CA THR A 228 8.63 1.21 -10.72
C THR A 228 8.57 1.08 -12.24
N SER A 229 8.45 2.17 -13.00
CA SER A 229 8.31 2.12 -14.47
C SER A 229 9.48 1.42 -15.19
N SER A 230 10.72 1.65 -14.76
CA SER A 230 11.92 1.10 -15.41
C SER A 230 12.30 -0.33 -15.01
N ARG A 231 11.63 -0.93 -14.01
CA ARG A 231 11.95 -2.27 -13.49
C ARG A 231 10.72 -3.12 -13.14
N GLY A 232 9.52 -2.63 -13.40
CA GLY A 232 8.26 -3.28 -13.02
C GLY A 232 8.13 -3.52 -11.51
N CYS A 233 7.51 -4.65 -11.18
CA CYS A 233 7.15 -5.05 -9.82
C CYS A 233 8.32 -5.71 -9.05
N LEU A 234 8.98 -4.98 -8.14
CA LEU A 234 10.06 -5.54 -7.30
C LEU A 234 9.51 -6.30 -6.07
N SER A 235 8.22 -6.20 -5.76
CA SER A 235 7.57 -7.00 -4.70
C SER A 235 7.17 -8.40 -5.18
N CYS A 236 6.94 -8.60 -6.48
CA CYS A 236 6.43 -9.83 -7.05
C CYS A 236 7.36 -11.04 -6.85
N ALA A 237 8.68 -10.83 -6.92
CA ALA A 237 9.67 -11.87 -6.66
C ALA A 237 9.89 -12.17 -5.16
N LYS A 238 9.39 -11.32 -4.24
CA LYS A 238 9.67 -11.46 -2.79
C LYS A 238 8.80 -12.55 -2.16
N ASN A 239 9.46 -13.39 -1.37
CA ASN A 239 8.88 -14.50 -0.60
C ASN A 239 8.15 -15.56 -1.45
N ARG A 240 8.46 -15.69 -2.75
CA ARG A 240 7.87 -16.75 -3.58
C ARG A 240 8.21 -18.14 -3.06
N ILE A 241 7.28 -19.06 -3.22
CA ILE A 241 7.52 -20.51 -3.20
C ILE A 241 7.90 -20.91 -4.64
N ASN A 242 8.76 -21.92 -4.79
CA ASN A 242 8.99 -22.59 -6.07
C ASN A 242 8.47 -24.02 -5.94
N LEU A 243 7.38 -24.37 -6.62
CA LEU A 243 6.79 -25.71 -6.54
C LEU A 243 7.71 -26.77 -7.17
N ASN A 244 8.54 -26.38 -8.14
CA ASN A 244 9.55 -27.25 -8.77
C ASN A 244 10.68 -27.69 -7.81
N ASN A 245 10.72 -27.20 -6.56
CA ASN A 245 11.61 -27.69 -5.51
C ASN A 245 11.02 -28.92 -4.75
N PHE A 246 9.82 -29.36 -5.10
CA PHE A 246 9.07 -30.42 -4.43
C PHE A 246 8.61 -31.47 -5.44
N GLU A 247 8.56 -32.73 -5.03
CA GLU A 247 7.81 -33.76 -5.75
C GLU A 247 6.30 -33.47 -5.65
N GLU A 248 5.51 -33.92 -6.62
CA GLU A 248 4.05 -33.70 -6.62
C GLU A 248 3.36 -34.29 -5.38
N ASP A 249 3.89 -35.38 -4.83
CA ASP A 249 3.43 -35.96 -3.56
C ASP A 249 3.65 -35.05 -2.33
N ALA A 250 4.50 -34.03 -2.45
CA ALA A 250 4.73 -33.01 -1.42
C ALA A 250 4.02 -31.67 -1.71
N TYR A 251 3.23 -31.56 -2.80
CA TYR A 251 2.50 -30.33 -3.12
C TYR A 251 1.40 -30.01 -2.08
N PRO A 252 1.12 -28.71 -1.82
CA PRO A 252 0.04 -28.25 -0.95
C PRO A 252 -1.34 -28.83 -1.31
N ASN A 253 -2.15 -29.13 -0.30
CA ASN A 253 -3.51 -29.64 -0.46
C ASN A 253 -4.49 -28.48 -0.67
N VAL A 254 -5.21 -28.48 -1.79
CA VAL A 254 -6.10 -27.39 -2.20
C VAL A 254 -7.56 -27.81 -2.01
N GLN A 255 -8.39 -26.91 -1.49
CA GLN A 255 -9.85 -26.98 -1.63
C GLN A 255 -10.25 -26.15 -2.84
N LEU A 256 -10.45 -26.80 -3.98
CA LEU A 256 -11.05 -26.18 -5.16
C LEU A 256 -12.56 -26.05 -4.92
N SER A 257 -13.13 -24.88 -5.19
CA SER A 257 -14.56 -24.59 -4.93
C SER A 257 -15.15 -23.80 -6.10
N VAL A 258 -15.99 -24.44 -6.90
CA VAL A 258 -16.66 -23.85 -8.05
C VAL A 258 -18.09 -23.45 -7.67
N PHE A 259 -18.52 -22.26 -8.06
CA PHE A 259 -19.85 -21.71 -7.75
C PHE A 259 -20.57 -21.29 -9.03
N ILE A 260 -21.63 -22.02 -9.39
CA ILE A 260 -22.55 -21.71 -10.49
C ILE A 260 -23.86 -21.25 -9.85
N ASP A 261 -23.94 -19.95 -9.52
CA ASP A 261 -25.08 -19.35 -8.82
C ASP A 261 -26.14 -18.71 -9.74
N GLU A 262 -25.82 -18.46 -11.01
CA GLU A 262 -26.77 -18.01 -12.04
C GLU A 262 -26.65 -18.78 -13.38
N PRO A 263 -27.66 -18.69 -14.28
CA PRO A 263 -27.65 -19.35 -15.60
C PRO A 263 -26.57 -18.83 -16.57
N THR A 264 -25.35 -19.30 -16.37
CA THR A 264 -24.13 -18.93 -17.11
C THR A 264 -24.00 -19.60 -18.49
N PRO A 265 -23.63 -18.89 -19.57
CA PRO A 265 -23.26 -19.51 -20.85
C PRO A 265 -21.90 -20.25 -20.78
N PHE A 266 -21.71 -21.30 -21.59
CA PHE A 266 -20.43 -22.02 -21.75
C PHE A 266 -19.86 -22.68 -20.48
N ILE A 267 -20.76 -23.17 -19.60
CA ILE A 267 -20.39 -23.90 -18.38
C ILE A 267 -19.59 -25.17 -18.70
N THR A 268 -19.89 -25.89 -19.78
CA THR A 268 -19.15 -27.09 -20.18
C THR A 268 -17.67 -26.74 -20.42
N GLU A 269 -17.40 -25.70 -21.23
CA GLU A 269 -16.05 -25.23 -21.55
C GLU A 269 -15.34 -24.59 -20.35
N ALA A 270 -16.06 -23.91 -19.45
CA ALA A 270 -15.49 -23.39 -18.20
C ALA A 270 -15.08 -24.52 -17.24
N MET A 271 -15.90 -25.56 -17.12
CA MET A 271 -15.59 -26.74 -16.31
C MET A 271 -14.44 -27.56 -16.91
N GLU A 272 -14.38 -27.72 -18.24
CA GLU A 272 -13.23 -28.32 -18.94
C GLU A 272 -11.91 -27.60 -18.61
N LEU A 273 -11.86 -26.26 -18.69
CA LEU A 273 -10.68 -25.48 -18.30
C LEU A 273 -10.28 -25.63 -16.82
N ILE A 274 -11.25 -25.83 -15.93
CA ILE A 274 -11.00 -26.15 -14.50
C ILE A 274 -10.46 -27.60 -14.36
N GLY A 275 -10.93 -28.51 -15.21
CA GLY A 275 -10.39 -29.86 -15.40
C GLY A 275 -8.94 -29.86 -15.90
N ASP A 276 -8.58 -28.95 -16.80
CA ASP A 276 -7.25 -28.86 -17.40
C ASP A 276 -6.21 -28.09 -16.56
N LEU A 277 -6.60 -27.55 -15.39
CA LEU A 277 -5.67 -26.88 -14.47
C LEU A 277 -4.47 -27.79 -14.13
N ASP A 278 -3.27 -27.30 -14.42
CA ASP A 278 -1.97 -27.95 -14.21
C ASP A 278 -1.64 -28.01 -12.70
N TYR A 279 -2.28 -28.94 -12.00
CA TYR A 279 -2.06 -29.26 -10.60
C TYR A 279 -2.54 -30.69 -10.32
N PRO A 280 -1.83 -31.52 -9.53
CA PRO A 280 -2.22 -32.90 -9.29
C PRO A 280 -3.61 -32.99 -8.65
N LYS A 281 -4.57 -33.64 -9.33
CA LYS A 281 -5.96 -33.76 -8.82
C LYS A 281 -6.02 -34.54 -7.50
N SER A 282 -5.08 -35.45 -7.28
CA SER A 282 -4.81 -36.14 -6.01
C SER A 282 -4.41 -35.24 -4.84
N LYS A 283 -4.14 -33.94 -5.08
CA LYS A 283 -3.94 -32.89 -4.06
C LYS A 283 -5.13 -31.94 -3.95
N MET A 284 -6.17 -32.11 -4.77
CA MET A 284 -7.31 -31.22 -4.88
C MET A 284 -8.56 -31.89 -4.33
N ASN A 285 -9.22 -31.19 -3.41
CA ASN A 285 -10.57 -31.54 -2.94
C ASN A 285 -11.54 -30.66 -3.73
N LEU A 286 -12.40 -31.27 -4.53
CA LEU A 286 -13.38 -30.56 -5.36
C LEU A 286 -14.65 -30.30 -4.54
N PHE A 287 -15.13 -29.06 -4.59
CA PHE A 287 -16.47 -28.66 -4.16
C PHE A 287 -17.14 -27.96 -5.35
N VAL A 288 -18.37 -28.34 -5.69
CA VAL A 288 -19.18 -27.67 -6.72
C VAL A 288 -20.53 -27.31 -6.13
N TYR A 289 -20.88 -26.03 -6.18
CA TYR A 289 -22.23 -25.54 -5.95
C TYR A 289 -22.87 -25.18 -7.28
N VAL A 290 -24.08 -25.70 -7.55
CA VAL A 290 -24.86 -25.36 -8.73
C VAL A 290 -26.32 -25.09 -8.35
N HIS A 291 -26.81 -23.89 -8.69
CA HIS A 291 -28.09 -23.38 -8.19
C HIS A 291 -29.32 -23.92 -8.93
N ASP A 292 -29.16 -24.37 -10.19
CA ASP A 292 -30.27 -24.79 -11.06
C ASP A 292 -30.16 -26.25 -11.56
N GLU A 293 -31.23 -26.73 -12.19
CA GLU A 293 -31.35 -28.10 -12.72
C GLU A 293 -30.75 -28.26 -14.13
N PHE A 294 -30.46 -27.17 -14.84
CA PHE A 294 -29.90 -27.20 -16.18
C PHE A 294 -28.40 -27.48 -16.09
N HIS A 295 -27.64 -26.59 -15.45
CA HIS A 295 -26.18 -26.71 -15.29
C HIS A 295 -25.74 -27.89 -14.43
N TYR A 296 -26.62 -28.41 -13.57
CA TYR A 296 -26.35 -29.64 -12.83
C TYR A 296 -26.02 -30.83 -13.76
N LYS A 297 -26.58 -30.86 -14.98
CA LYS A 297 -26.33 -31.94 -15.95
C LYS A 297 -24.93 -31.85 -16.57
N ASP A 298 -24.45 -30.64 -16.87
CA ASP A 298 -23.08 -30.41 -17.33
C ASP A 298 -22.06 -30.71 -16.22
N VAL A 299 -22.40 -30.38 -14.96
CA VAL A 299 -21.62 -30.76 -13.78
C VAL A 299 -21.56 -32.29 -13.61
N GLU A 300 -22.66 -33.02 -13.79
CA GLU A 300 -22.66 -34.50 -13.75
C GLU A 300 -21.76 -35.10 -14.84
N ILE A 301 -21.79 -34.55 -16.06
CA ILE A 301 -20.92 -35.00 -17.17
C ILE A 301 -19.45 -34.78 -16.82
N PHE A 302 -19.05 -33.57 -16.40
CA PHE A 302 -17.69 -33.26 -15.96
C PHE A 302 -17.22 -34.21 -14.85
N ILE A 303 -18.06 -34.41 -13.84
CA ILE A 303 -17.77 -35.28 -12.69
C ILE A 303 -17.62 -36.74 -13.11
N SER A 304 -18.42 -37.21 -14.07
CA SER A 304 -18.29 -38.58 -14.60
C SER A 304 -16.98 -38.84 -15.34
N ASN A 305 -16.38 -37.79 -15.92
CA ASN A 305 -15.12 -37.87 -16.66
C ASN A 305 -13.90 -37.81 -15.72
N VAL A 306 -13.76 -36.75 -14.92
CA VAL A 306 -12.54 -36.46 -14.14
C VAL A 306 -12.72 -36.51 -12.62
N GLY A 307 -13.96 -36.64 -12.12
CA GLY A 307 -14.27 -36.56 -10.69
C GLY A 307 -13.62 -37.65 -9.82
N SER A 308 -13.17 -38.76 -10.43
CA SER A 308 -12.46 -39.85 -9.75
C SER A 308 -10.96 -39.60 -9.54
N GLU A 309 -10.39 -38.58 -10.19
CA GLU A 309 -8.98 -38.18 -10.02
C GLU A 309 -8.77 -37.25 -8.81
N TYR A 310 -9.83 -36.59 -8.36
CA TYR A 310 -9.80 -35.66 -7.22
C TYR A 310 -9.73 -36.40 -5.88
N ASN A 311 -8.90 -35.93 -4.95
CA ASN A 311 -8.70 -36.54 -3.62
C ASN A 311 -10.00 -36.74 -2.82
N SER A 312 -10.92 -35.78 -2.93
CA SER A 312 -12.33 -35.98 -2.56
C SER A 312 -13.21 -34.99 -3.31
N MET A 313 -14.49 -35.31 -3.41
CA MET A 313 -15.48 -34.51 -4.12
C MET A 313 -16.68 -34.21 -3.22
N THR A 314 -17.33 -33.07 -3.44
CA THR A 314 -18.57 -32.68 -2.75
C THR A 314 -19.39 -31.84 -3.71
N ILE A 315 -20.67 -32.17 -3.87
CA ILE A 315 -21.60 -31.45 -4.75
C ILE A 315 -22.70 -30.88 -3.85
N VAL A 316 -23.12 -29.66 -4.15
CA VAL A 316 -24.37 -29.07 -3.66
C VAL A 316 -25.18 -28.68 -4.88
N ASN A 317 -26.43 -29.12 -4.95
CA ASN A 317 -27.31 -28.88 -6.09
C ASN A 317 -28.55 -28.05 -5.69
N HIS A 318 -29.45 -27.84 -6.66
CA HIS A 318 -30.69 -27.10 -6.49
C HIS A 318 -31.67 -27.74 -5.47
N GLU A 319 -31.56 -29.04 -5.16
CA GLU A 319 -32.42 -29.73 -4.20
C GLU A 319 -32.06 -29.39 -2.73
N ASP A 320 -30.77 -29.11 -2.46
CA ASP A 320 -30.25 -28.75 -1.13
C ASP A 320 -30.81 -27.40 -0.62
N LYS A 321 -31.31 -26.53 -1.51
CA LYS A 321 -31.94 -25.22 -1.20
C LYS A 321 -31.07 -24.27 -0.38
N MET A 322 -29.75 -24.46 -0.44
CA MET A 322 -28.76 -23.59 0.19
C MET A 322 -28.45 -22.38 -0.70
N SER A 323 -28.21 -21.20 -0.12
CA SER A 323 -27.79 -20.01 -0.88
C SER A 323 -26.29 -20.02 -1.18
N VAL A 324 -25.87 -19.27 -2.21
CA VAL A 324 -24.44 -19.15 -2.56
C VAL A 324 -23.56 -18.66 -1.40
N SER A 325 -24.02 -17.72 -0.56
CA SER A 325 -23.29 -17.29 0.65
C SER A 325 -23.10 -18.42 1.66
N GLN A 326 -24.12 -19.26 1.85
CA GLN A 326 -24.04 -20.43 2.71
C GLN A 326 -23.11 -21.50 2.10
N ALA A 327 -23.17 -21.70 0.77
CA ALA A 327 -22.30 -22.63 0.05
C ALA A 327 -20.82 -22.23 0.16
N ARG A 328 -20.50 -20.95 -0.08
CA ARG A 328 -19.13 -20.42 0.06
C ARG A 328 -18.62 -20.50 1.51
N ASN A 329 -19.46 -20.27 2.51
CA ASN A 329 -19.11 -20.50 3.92
C ASN A 329 -18.90 -21.99 4.24
N TRP A 330 -19.71 -22.91 3.70
CA TRP A 330 -19.51 -24.35 3.90
C TRP A 330 -18.23 -24.83 3.22
N ALA A 331 -17.92 -24.38 2.01
CA ALA A 331 -16.68 -24.70 1.31
C ALA A 331 -15.42 -24.27 2.11
N LEU A 332 -15.42 -23.06 2.71
CA LEU A 332 -14.39 -22.66 3.68
C LEU A 332 -14.34 -23.56 4.92
N LEU A 333 -15.50 -23.94 5.46
CA LEU A 333 -15.56 -24.85 6.61
C LEU A 333 -15.02 -26.25 6.29
N MET A 334 -15.26 -26.77 5.09
CA MET A 334 -14.67 -28.03 4.61
C MET A 334 -13.15 -27.91 4.47
N CYS A 335 -12.67 -26.79 3.93
CA CYS A 335 -11.23 -26.47 3.87
C CYS A 335 -10.59 -26.54 5.27
N LYS A 336 -11.21 -25.87 6.25
CA LYS A 336 -10.81 -25.87 7.67
C LYS A 336 -10.84 -27.28 8.30
N GLN A 337 -11.88 -28.06 8.06
CA GLN A 337 -12.00 -29.44 8.56
C GLN A 337 -10.94 -30.37 7.96
N ARG A 338 -10.70 -30.25 6.64
CA ARG A 338 -9.67 -31.00 5.90
C ARG A 338 -8.23 -30.53 6.21
N LYS A 339 -8.05 -29.38 6.89
CA LYS A 339 -6.77 -28.67 7.06
C LYS A 339 -6.08 -28.42 5.72
N CYS A 340 -6.82 -27.86 4.78
CA CYS A 340 -6.27 -27.41 3.50
C CYS A 340 -5.09 -26.44 3.69
N ASP A 341 -4.12 -26.52 2.80
CA ASP A 341 -3.03 -25.55 2.70
C ASP A 341 -3.48 -24.30 1.93
N TYR A 342 -4.45 -24.45 1.01
CA TYR A 342 -5.09 -23.37 0.27
C TYR A 342 -6.58 -23.63 -0.01
N TYR A 343 -7.35 -22.55 -0.14
CA TYR A 343 -8.72 -22.51 -0.66
C TYR A 343 -8.72 -21.74 -1.99
N PHE A 344 -9.21 -22.34 -3.08
CA PHE A 344 -9.33 -21.68 -4.37
C PHE A 344 -10.80 -21.62 -4.79
N ALA A 345 -11.38 -20.43 -4.79
CA ALA A 345 -12.75 -20.20 -5.27
C ALA A 345 -12.75 -19.74 -6.72
N ILE A 346 -13.72 -20.25 -7.50
CA ILE A 346 -13.95 -19.91 -8.90
C ILE A 346 -15.47 -19.78 -9.12
N GLU A 347 -15.92 -18.74 -9.84
CA GLU A 347 -17.30 -18.62 -10.35
C GLU A 347 -17.46 -19.29 -11.72
N GLY A 348 -18.66 -19.80 -12.02
CA GLY A 348 -18.94 -20.58 -13.23
C GLY A 348 -18.62 -19.86 -14.54
N HIS A 349 -18.69 -18.52 -14.58
CA HIS A 349 -18.36 -17.72 -15.78
C HIS A 349 -16.86 -17.48 -15.99
N VAL A 350 -15.98 -18.10 -15.19
CA VAL A 350 -14.53 -17.91 -15.29
C VAL A 350 -13.88 -18.97 -16.18
N HIS A 351 -13.39 -18.52 -17.33
CA HIS A 351 -12.54 -19.30 -18.21
C HIS A 351 -11.06 -19.07 -17.87
N LEU A 352 -10.45 -19.98 -17.11
CA LEU A 352 -9.00 -19.95 -16.81
C LEU A 352 -8.20 -20.51 -17.99
N THR A 353 -7.87 -19.66 -18.95
CA THR A 353 -7.17 -20.05 -20.19
C THR A 353 -5.67 -20.36 -20.02
N ASP A 354 -5.08 -20.03 -18.87
CA ASP A 354 -3.74 -20.50 -18.47
C ASP A 354 -3.88 -21.62 -17.42
N PRO A 355 -3.57 -22.89 -17.77
CA PRO A 355 -3.71 -24.01 -16.85
C PRO A 355 -2.78 -23.90 -15.64
N ARG A 356 -1.68 -23.13 -15.71
CA ARG A 356 -0.77 -22.91 -14.57
C ARG A 356 -1.35 -22.01 -13.49
N THR A 357 -2.50 -21.35 -13.71
CA THR A 357 -3.06 -20.31 -12.82
C THR A 357 -2.97 -20.67 -11.34
N LEU A 358 -3.33 -21.91 -10.96
CA LEU A 358 -3.26 -22.36 -9.56
C LEU A 358 -1.81 -22.46 -9.02
N LYS A 359 -0.88 -23.02 -9.80
CA LYS A 359 0.56 -23.05 -9.44
C LYS A 359 1.10 -21.64 -9.24
N ASP A 360 0.86 -20.74 -10.19
CA ASP A 360 1.39 -19.37 -10.10
C ASP A 360 0.78 -18.57 -8.93
N LEU A 361 -0.51 -18.73 -8.61
CA LEU A 361 -1.12 -18.10 -7.43
C LEU A 361 -0.53 -18.65 -6.11
N ILE A 362 -0.25 -19.96 -6.02
CA ILE A 362 0.41 -20.59 -4.87
C ILE A 362 1.86 -20.11 -4.74
N GLU A 363 2.61 -20.08 -5.84
CA GLU A 363 4.01 -19.64 -5.84
C GLU A 363 4.18 -18.18 -5.44
N HIS A 364 3.19 -17.31 -5.70
CA HIS A 364 3.20 -15.93 -5.19
C HIS A 364 3.09 -15.85 -3.66
N ASN A 365 2.67 -16.90 -2.95
CA ASN A 365 2.71 -17.01 -1.49
C ASN A 365 2.15 -15.76 -0.77
N ARG A 366 0.84 -15.54 -0.91
CA ARG A 366 0.09 -14.42 -0.34
C ARG A 366 -1.10 -14.93 0.47
N THR A 367 -1.55 -14.17 1.46
CA THR A 367 -2.69 -14.52 2.32
C THR A 367 -4.00 -14.64 1.53
N VAL A 368 -4.22 -13.71 0.59
CA VAL A 368 -5.28 -13.72 -0.41
C VAL A 368 -4.69 -13.15 -1.70
N ILE A 369 -5.01 -13.74 -2.86
CA ILE A 369 -4.57 -13.28 -4.19
C ILE A 369 -5.59 -13.69 -5.25
N ALA A 370 -5.84 -12.82 -6.23
CA ALA A 370 -6.66 -13.10 -7.41
C ALA A 370 -5.82 -13.01 -8.69
N PRO A 371 -6.07 -13.84 -9.71
CA PRO A 371 -5.62 -13.54 -11.06
C PRO A 371 -6.44 -12.36 -11.61
N LEU A 372 -5.84 -11.58 -12.51
CA LEU A 372 -6.56 -10.53 -13.24
C LEU A 372 -7.38 -11.18 -14.37
N LEU A 373 -8.70 -11.13 -14.24
CA LEU A 373 -9.66 -11.55 -15.25
C LEU A 373 -10.31 -10.31 -15.86
N VAL A 374 -10.30 -10.20 -17.19
CA VAL A 374 -10.84 -9.06 -17.95
C VAL A 374 -11.85 -9.56 -18.97
N ARG A 375 -13.00 -8.88 -19.07
CA ARG A 375 -14.07 -9.22 -20.02
C ARG A 375 -13.62 -8.85 -21.43
N HIS A 376 -13.72 -9.78 -22.38
CA HIS A 376 -13.10 -9.65 -23.70
C HIS A 376 -13.58 -8.39 -24.46
N ASN A 377 -12.61 -7.57 -24.89
CA ASN A 377 -12.80 -6.25 -25.54
C ASN A 377 -13.52 -5.19 -24.68
N GLU A 378 -13.60 -5.37 -23.37
CA GLU A 378 -14.15 -4.41 -22.41
C GLU A 378 -13.14 -4.13 -21.28
N ILE A 379 -13.34 -3.04 -20.55
CA ILE A 379 -12.49 -2.67 -19.39
C ILE A 379 -13.00 -3.22 -18.05
N TRP A 380 -14.06 -4.03 -18.06
CA TRP A 380 -14.61 -4.65 -16.84
C TRP A 380 -13.74 -5.83 -16.42
N SER A 381 -13.39 -5.87 -15.14
CA SER A 381 -12.49 -6.88 -14.57
C SER A 381 -12.94 -7.31 -13.16
N ASN A 382 -12.39 -8.43 -12.69
CA ASN A 382 -12.73 -9.03 -11.39
C ASN A 382 -12.14 -8.32 -10.16
N PHE A 383 -11.73 -7.04 -10.28
CA PHE A 383 -11.24 -6.24 -9.16
C PHE A 383 -11.75 -4.79 -9.24
N TRP A 384 -11.80 -4.11 -8.09
CA TRP A 384 -12.02 -2.65 -8.06
C TRP A 384 -10.78 -1.98 -7.45
N GLY A 385 -10.24 -0.96 -8.11
CA GLY A 385 -9.03 -0.26 -7.67
C GLY A 385 -9.26 0.80 -6.58
N ALA A 386 -10.50 1.27 -6.41
CA ALA A 386 -10.91 2.20 -5.36
C ALA A 386 -12.32 1.86 -4.85
N LEU A 387 -12.74 2.54 -3.77
CA LEU A 387 -14.10 2.50 -3.22
C LEU A 387 -14.59 3.91 -2.98
N SER A 388 -15.86 4.16 -3.25
CA SER A 388 -16.55 5.37 -2.82
C SER A 388 -16.69 5.41 -1.30
N ASN A 389 -17.04 6.57 -0.75
CA ASN A 389 -17.28 6.76 0.70
C ASN A 389 -18.30 5.75 1.28
N ASP A 390 -19.26 5.32 0.47
CA ASP A 390 -20.33 4.39 0.84
C ASP A 390 -19.92 2.91 0.67
N GLY A 391 -18.69 2.64 0.22
CA GLY A 391 -18.13 1.30 0.06
C GLY A 391 -18.43 0.61 -1.28
N TYR A 392 -18.98 1.34 -2.26
CA TYR A 392 -19.28 0.86 -3.61
C TYR A 392 -18.12 1.12 -4.58
N TYR A 393 -18.23 0.64 -5.83
CA TYR A 393 -17.22 0.82 -6.88
C TYR A 393 -16.82 2.29 -7.08
N GLU A 394 -15.51 2.56 -7.06
CA GLU A 394 -14.91 3.76 -7.65
C GLU A 394 -13.73 3.33 -8.53
N ARG A 395 -13.52 4.03 -9.65
CA ARG A 395 -12.41 3.75 -10.57
C ARG A 395 -11.14 4.43 -10.07
N SER A 396 -10.05 3.68 -9.88
CA SER A 396 -8.73 4.26 -9.63
C SER A 396 -8.05 4.75 -10.91
N ASP A 397 -7.16 5.74 -10.80
CA ASP A 397 -6.45 6.33 -11.96
C ASP A 397 -5.65 5.29 -12.78
N ASP A 398 -5.13 4.27 -12.12
CA ASP A 398 -4.31 3.18 -12.66
C ASP A 398 -5.14 1.93 -13.03
N TYR A 399 -6.47 1.97 -12.89
CA TYR A 399 -7.35 0.85 -13.21
C TYR A 399 -7.18 0.39 -14.66
N ILE A 400 -7.16 1.33 -15.61
CA ILE A 400 -7.00 1.05 -17.04
C ILE A 400 -5.61 0.48 -17.32
N ASP A 401 -4.55 1.09 -16.77
CA ASP A 401 -3.18 0.59 -16.94
C ASP A 401 -3.00 -0.86 -16.48
N ILE A 402 -3.68 -1.25 -15.39
CA ILE A 402 -3.63 -2.62 -14.84
C ILE A 402 -4.43 -3.56 -15.76
N VAL A 403 -5.65 -3.18 -16.16
CA VAL A 403 -6.54 -3.97 -17.03
C VAL A 403 -5.96 -4.17 -18.44
N GLU A 404 -5.33 -3.15 -19.01
CA GLU A 404 -4.66 -3.19 -20.32
C GLU A 404 -3.23 -3.76 -20.24
N TYR A 405 -2.82 -4.31 -19.08
CA TYR A 405 -1.52 -4.93 -18.84
C TYR A 405 -0.30 -4.01 -19.10
N VAL A 406 -0.49 -2.69 -19.10
CA VAL A 406 0.58 -1.67 -19.10
C VAL A 406 1.33 -1.71 -17.77
N LYS A 407 0.60 -1.81 -16.65
CA LYS A 407 1.14 -1.91 -15.29
C LYS A 407 1.00 -3.34 -14.74
N LYS A 408 1.86 -4.24 -15.23
CA LYS A 408 1.99 -5.60 -14.69
C LYS A 408 2.61 -5.58 -13.29
N GLY A 409 1.99 -6.25 -12.33
CA GLY A 409 2.44 -6.31 -10.95
C GLY A 409 1.46 -7.03 -10.02
N LEU A 410 1.77 -7.00 -8.72
CA LEU A 410 0.94 -7.53 -7.64
C LEU A 410 0.37 -6.33 -6.87
N TRP A 411 -0.92 -6.07 -7.04
CA TRP A 411 -1.58 -4.83 -6.60
C TRP A 411 -2.42 -5.04 -5.34
N ASN A 412 -2.31 -4.14 -4.36
CA ASN A 412 -3.14 -4.18 -3.16
C ASN A 412 -4.48 -3.46 -3.40
N VAL A 413 -5.49 -4.21 -3.85
CA VAL A 413 -6.78 -3.68 -4.30
C VAL A 413 -7.89 -3.89 -3.25
N PRO A 414 -8.81 -2.93 -3.06
CA PRO A 414 -9.84 -3.03 -2.02
C PRO A 414 -10.92 -4.09 -2.28
N HIS A 415 -11.16 -4.51 -3.53
CA HIS A 415 -12.15 -5.51 -3.91
C HIS A 415 -11.62 -6.49 -4.96
N ILE A 416 -11.92 -7.77 -4.80
CA ILE A 416 -11.67 -8.87 -5.74
C ILE A 416 -12.89 -9.80 -5.78
N THR A 417 -13.13 -10.44 -6.92
CA THR A 417 -14.22 -11.42 -7.11
C THR A 417 -13.85 -12.46 -8.18
N SER A 418 -14.77 -13.38 -8.52
CA SER A 418 -14.71 -14.39 -9.59
C SER A 418 -13.65 -15.48 -9.53
N ALA A 419 -12.38 -15.17 -9.26
CA ALA A 419 -11.38 -16.17 -8.93
C ALA A 419 -10.44 -15.64 -7.87
N TYR A 420 -10.20 -16.40 -6.79
CA TYR A 420 -9.24 -16.02 -5.76
C TYR A 420 -8.77 -17.22 -4.93
N LEU A 421 -7.47 -17.21 -4.67
CA LEU A 421 -6.77 -18.13 -3.79
C LEU A 421 -6.61 -17.49 -2.40
N ILE A 422 -6.91 -18.26 -1.37
CA ILE A 422 -6.77 -17.90 0.05
C ILE A 422 -5.85 -18.91 0.71
N ASN A 423 -4.87 -18.46 1.49
CA ASN A 423 -3.96 -19.34 2.22
C ASN A 423 -4.64 -19.99 3.44
N GLY A 424 -4.42 -21.30 3.64
CA GLY A 424 -5.01 -22.09 4.72
C GLY A 424 -4.87 -21.48 6.12
N SER A 425 -3.76 -20.78 6.38
CA SER A 425 -3.46 -20.17 7.69
C SER A 425 -4.43 -19.07 8.13
N CYS A 426 -5.20 -18.44 7.22
CA CYS A 426 -6.19 -17.44 7.59
C CYS A 426 -7.63 -17.96 7.61
N ILE A 427 -7.93 -19.17 7.11
CA ILE A 427 -9.29 -19.73 7.01
C ILE A 427 -10.02 -19.73 8.38
N ASP A 428 -9.29 -19.96 9.47
CA ASP A 428 -9.82 -19.88 10.84
C ASP A 428 -10.45 -18.52 11.22
N GLN A 429 -10.02 -17.43 10.58
CA GLN A 429 -10.48 -16.05 10.79
C GLN A 429 -11.61 -15.66 9.81
N LEU A 430 -11.76 -16.41 8.72
CA LEU A 430 -12.72 -16.13 7.64
C LEU A 430 -14.07 -16.83 7.84
N GLN A 431 -14.38 -17.27 9.06
CA GLN A 431 -15.72 -17.74 9.38
C GLN A 431 -16.73 -16.60 9.11
N ASP A 432 -17.82 -16.94 8.42
CA ASP A 432 -18.90 -16.04 8.03
C ASP A 432 -18.38 -14.80 7.28
N VAL A 433 -17.40 -14.97 6.38
CA VAL A 433 -16.84 -13.87 5.57
C VAL A 433 -17.79 -13.43 4.45
N TYR A 434 -18.60 -14.34 3.88
CA TYR A 434 -19.56 -14.04 2.79
C TYR A 434 -20.92 -13.50 3.27
N VAL A 435 -21.04 -13.16 4.56
CA VAL A 435 -22.30 -12.74 5.21
C VAL A 435 -22.05 -11.47 6.04
N GLY A 436 -23.01 -10.55 6.02
CA GLY A 436 -22.90 -9.28 6.75
C GLY A 436 -24.15 -8.41 6.55
N GLU A 437 -23.98 -7.28 5.89
CA GLU A 437 -25.06 -6.33 5.62
C GLU A 437 -25.95 -6.81 4.48
N ILE A 438 -27.28 -6.73 4.67
CA ILE A 438 -28.31 -7.26 3.76
C ILE A 438 -28.35 -6.50 2.42
N GLU A 439 -27.92 -5.24 2.41
CA GLU A 439 -27.89 -4.38 1.22
C GLU A 439 -26.66 -4.62 0.33
N LEU A 440 -25.66 -5.40 0.79
CA LEU A 440 -24.42 -5.67 0.06
C LEU A 440 -24.44 -7.07 -0.58
N SER A 441 -23.83 -7.21 -1.77
CA SER A 441 -23.59 -8.54 -2.38
C SER A 441 -22.72 -9.42 -1.47
N TYR A 442 -22.70 -10.73 -1.71
CA TYR A 442 -21.82 -11.64 -0.95
C TYR A 442 -20.34 -11.33 -1.21
N GLU A 443 -19.99 -10.75 -2.36
CA GLU A 443 -18.64 -10.33 -2.73
C GLU A 443 -18.27 -9.03 -2.01
N MET A 444 -19.19 -8.05 -1.98
CA MET A 444 -19.01 -6.81 -1.24
C MET A 444 -18.87 -7.09 0.27
N ASN A 445 -19.70 -7.99 0.81
CA ASN A 445 -19.57 -8.51 2.17
C ASN A 445 -18.23 -9.23 2.36
N PHE A 446 -17.80 -10.10 1.42
CA PHE A 446 -16.51 -10.79 1.46
C PHE A 446 -15.32 -9.83 1.50
N ALA A 447 -15.25 -8.88 0.57
CA ALA A 447 -14.19 -7.89 0.51
C ALA A 447 -14.21 -6.95 1.74
N LYS A 448 -15.39 -6.51 2.19
CA LYS A 448 -15.55 -5.70 3.42
C LYS A 448 -15.11 -6.48 4.66
N ASN A 449 -15.52 -7.74 4.80
CA ASN A 449 -15.11 -8.60 5.90
C ASN A 449 -13.63 -8.98 5.84
N LEU A 450 -13.03 -9.17 4.66
CA LEU A 450 -11.58 -9.38 4.53
C LEU A 450 -10.79 -8.16 5.03
N ARG A 451 -11.20 -6.95 4.64
CA ARG A 451 -10.60 -5.70 5.15
C ARG A 451 -10.79 -5.52 6.66
N ASN A 452 -11.87 -6.07 7.23
CA ASN A 452 -12.26 -5.87 8.63
C ASN A 452 -11.92 -7.04 9.59
N LYS A 453 -11.57 -8.24 9.10
CA LYS A 453 -11.30 -9.46 9.91
C LYS A 453 -9.82 -9.92 10.01
N PRO A 454 -8.78 -9.07 10.00
CA PRO A 454 -7.48 -9.52 10.54
C PRO A 454 -7.54 -9.90 12.03
N CYS A 455 -6.77 -10.91 12.41
CA CYS A 455 -6.36 -11.30 13.77
C CYS A 455 -6.47 -10.25 14.93
N ASN A 456 -7.32 -10.46 15.94
CA ASN A 456 -7.57 -9.45 16.99
C ASN A 456 -6.34 -8.89 17.78
N ASP A 457 -6.26 -7.55 17.79
CA ASP A 457 -5.57 -6.57 18.66
C ASP A 457 -4.05 -6.55 18.84
N VAL A 458 -3.26 -7.52 18.37
CA VAL A 458 -1.80 -7.54 18.68
C VAL A 458 -0.89 -7.30 17.48
N VAL A 459 -0.52 -6.04 17.26
CA VAL A 459 0.21 -5.58 16.06
C VAL A 459 1.73 -5.75 16.15
N ARG A 460 2.38 -5.83 14.97
CA ARG A 460 3.81 -6.10 14.80
C ARG A 460 4.42 -5.26 13.69
N PHE A 461 5.55 -4.60 13.98
CA PHE A 461 6.26 -3.74 13.02
C PHE A 461 7.77 -3.91 13.10
N PRO A 462 8.52 -3.81 11.98
CA PRO A 462 9.92 -3.43 12.02
C PRO A 462 10.03 -1.98 12.46
N VAL A 463 10.84 -1.70 13.48
CA VAL A 463 10.94 -0.36 14.10
C VAL A 463 12.39 0.08 14.29
N PHE A 464 13.30 -0.85 14.55
CA PHE A 464 14.73 -0.60 14.65
C PHE A 464 15.53 -1.45 13.64
N THR A 465 16.71 -0.96 13.27
CA THR A 465 17.71 -1.76 12.56
C THR A 465 18.41 -2.72 13.53
N GLU A 466 18.97 -3.81 13.02
CA GLU A 466 19.70 -4.77 13.86
C GLU A 466 20.88 -4.09 14.57
N LEU A 467 21.63 -3.24 13.84
CA LEU A 467 22.73 -2.40 14.37
C LEU A 467 22.31 -1.53 15.57
N PHE A 468 21.13 -0.91 15.53
CA PHE A 468 20.64 -0.14 16.69
C PHE A 468 20.35 -1.05 17.88
N CYS A 469 19.78 -2.22 17.63
CA CYS A 469 19.52 -3.19 18.70
C CYS A 469 20.81 -3.79 19.29
N ASP A 470 21.87 -3.98 18.49
CA ASP A 470 23.17 -4.42 18.99
C ASP A 470 23.83 -3.34 19.87
N HIS A 471 23.92 -2.10 19.39
CA HIS A 471 24.47 -1.00 20.19
C HIS A 471 23.67 -0.75 21.48
N LEU A 472 22.33 -0.89 21.45
CA LEU A 472 21.51 -0.72 22.65
C LEU A 472 21.71 -1.85 23.68
N VAL A 473 22.00 -3.08 23.24
CA VAL A 473 22.38 -4.17 24.16
C VAL A 473 23.79 -3.93 24.71
N GLU A 474 24.73 -3.49 23.88
CA GLU A 474 26.11 -3.16 24.28
C GLU A 474 26.15 -2.05 25.35
N GLU A 475 25.40 -0.96 25.17
CA GLU A 475 25.29 0.12 26.17
C GLU A 475 24.66 -0.35 27.50
N MET A 476 23.68 -1.26 27.47
CA MET A 476 23.07 -1.81 28.68
C MET A 476 24.03 -2.71 29.45
N GLU A 477 24.76 -3.60 28.77
CA GLU A 477 25.76 -4.47 29.40
C GLU A 477 26.99 -3.68 29.88
N ASN A 478 27.44 -2.66 29.13
CA ASN A 478 28.48 -1.73 29.57
C ASN A 478 28.07 -0.92 30.82
N SER A 479 26.78 -0.64 30.99
CA SER A 479 26.25 -0.02 32.22
C SER A 479 26.31 -0.98 33.42
N GLY A 480 26.06 -2.28 33.21
CA GLY A 480 26.25 -3.36 34.18
C GLY A 480 25.33 -3.34 35.42
N LYS A 481 24.42 -2.36 35.54
CA LYS A 481 23.59 -2.09 36.74
C LYS A 481 22.23 -2.82 36.73
N TRP A 482 22.22 -4.05 36.21
CA TRP A 482 21.04 -4.91 36.16
C TRP A 482 20.36 -5.05 37.52
N SER A 483 19.02 -5.05 37.53
CA SER A 483 18.23 -5.21 38.74
C SER A 483 18.35 -6.62 39.35
N ALA A 484 17.87 -6.79 40.58
CA ALA A 484 17.79 -8.08 41.25
C ALA A 484 16.48 -8.87 40.96
N GLY A 485 15.59 -8.38 40.08
CA GLY A 485 14.32 -9.02 39.74
C GLY A 485 13.33 -9.10 40.91
N LYS A 486 13.08 -7.98 41.61
CA LYS A 486 12.31 -7.95 42.87
C LYS A 486 11.41 -6.73 42.95
N ASN A 487 10.21 -6.90 43.53
CA ASN A 487 9.22 -5.84 43.73
C ASN A 487 9.70 -4.65 44.58
N LYS A 488 10.88 -4.70 45.18
CA LYS A 488 11.54 -3.55 45.82
C LYS A 488 12.81 -3.25 45.08
N ASP A 489 12.87 -2.06 44.51
CA ASP A 489 14.01 -1.54 43.78
C ASP A 489 14.21 -0.08 44.16
N ASP A 490 15.28 0.22 44.88
CA ASP A 490 15.59 1.56 45.37
C ASP A 490 16.13 2.49 44.26
N ARG A 491 16.30 1.99 43.02
CA ARG A 491 16.73 2.77 41.85
C ARG A 491 15.56 3.52 41.19
N ILE A 492 14.30 3.20 41.52
CA ILE A 492 13.10 3.83 40.93
C ILE A 492 12.33 4.72 41.91
N SER A 493 11.70 5.77 41.38
CA SER A 493 10.89 6.70 42.18
C SER A 493 9.67 5.99 42.78
N GLY A 494 9.67 5.83 44.11
CA GLY A 494 8.65 5.13 44.89
C GLY A 494 9.10 3.79 45.48
N GLY A 495 10.25 3.25 45.08
CA GLY A 495 10.87 2.07 45.71
C GLY A 495 10.10 0.74 45.58
N TYR A 496 9.05 0.68 44.75
CA TYR A 496 8.23 -0.51 44.56
C TYR A 496 7.85 -0.73 43.10
N GLU A 497 8.15 -1.93 42.59
CA GLU A 497 7.84 -2.35 41.23
C GLU A 497 6.66 -3.35 41.24
N ASN A 498 5.68 -3.09 40.37
CA ASN A 498 4.44 -3.88 40.30
C ASN A 498 4.60 -5.20 39.52
N VAL A 499 5.61 -5.30 38.65
CA VAL A 499 5.92 -6.48 37.84
C VAL A 499 7.45 -6.64 37.82
N PRO A 500 8.04 -7.48 38.70
CA PRO A 500 9.49 -7.52 38.88
C PRO A 500 10.22 -8.09 37.66
N THR A 501 11.14 -7.33 37.07
CA THR A 501 12.02 -7.79 35.98
C THR A 501 13.50 -7.55 36.28
N VAL A 502 14.40 -8.26 35.58
CA VAL A 502 15.86 -8.01 35.64
C VAL A 502 16.20 -7.03 34.53
N ASP A 503 16.46 -5.78 34.89
CA ASP A 503 16.40 -4.66 33.94
C ASP A 503 17.32 -3.48 34.30
N ILE A 504 17.37 -2.54 33.35
CA ILE A 504 17.96 -1.20 33.46
C ILE A 504 16.97 -0.23 32.79
N HIS A 505 16.57 0.84 33.48
CA HIS A 505 15.69 1.86 32.94
C HIS A 505 16.48 2.88 32.09
N MET A 506 15.86 3.42 31.04
CA MET A 506 16.52 4.32 30.09
C MET A 506 17.12 5.59 30.73
N ASN A 507 16.59 6.07 31.86
CA ASN A 507 17.18 7.20 32.60
C ASN A 507 18.50 6.84 33.30
N GLN A 508 18.73 5.58 33.68
CA GLN A 508 19.96 5.12 34.35
C GLN A 508 21.18 5.12 33.41
N ILE A 509 20.94 5.20 32.10
CA ILE A 509 21.95 5.37 31.04
C ILE A 509 21.78 6.70 30.26
N GLY A 510 20.94 7.63 30.76
CA GLY A 510 20.73 8.94 30.13
C GLY A 510 19.97 8.94 28.78
N PHE A 511 19.39 7.81 28.38
CA PHE A 511 18.72 7.62 27.09
C PHE A 511 17.19 7.91 27.13
N GLU A 512 16.65 8.30 28.27
CA GLU A 512 15.20 8.48 28.48
C GLU A 512 14.57 9.48 27.51
N ASP A 513 15.14 10.67 27.33
CA ASP A 513 14.60 11.67 26.40
C ASP A 513 14.62 11.18 24.94
N VAL A 514 15.68 10.47 24.54
CA VAL A 514 15.81 9.86 23.20
C VAL A 514 14.75 8.78 23.00
N TRP A 515 14.53 7.94 24.02
CA TRP A 515 13.53 6.88 24.00
C TRP A 515 12.09 7.43 24.01
N LEU A 516 11.83 8.49 24.77
CA LEU A 516 10.55 9.21 24.77
C LEU A 516 10.31 9.93 23.44
N GLN A 517 11.35 10.49 22.81
CA GLN A 517 11.26 11.08 21.47
C GLN A 517 10.94 9.99 20.42
N PHE A 518 11.60 8.83 20.50
CA PHE A 518 11.27 7.65 19.69
C PHE A 518 9.80 7.23 19.86
N ILE A 519 9.31 7.10 21.11
CA ILE A 519 7.91 6.76 21.39
C ILE A 519 6.96 7.79 20.78
N ARG A 520 7.26 9.10 20.91
CA ARG A 520 6.43 10.21 20.40
C ARG A 520 6.39 10.27 18.87
N LEU A 521 7.50 9.99 18.19
CA LEU A 521 7.63 10.12 16.73
C LEU A 521 7.25 8.85 15.95
N TYR A 522 7.47 7.66 16.50
CA TYR A 522 7.29 6.40 15.78
C TYR A 522 6.24 5.50 16.44
N ALA A 523 6.36 5.20 17.73
CA ALA A 523 5.43 4.28 18.39
C ALA A 523 4.00 4.82 18.50
N ARG A 524 3.83 6.11 18.83
CA ARG A 524 2.50 6.75 19.02
C ARG A 524 1.73 6.97 17.71
N PRO A 525 2.37 7.31 16.56
CA PRO A 525 1.67 7.28 15.27
C PRO A 525 1.31 5.87 14.79
N LEU A 526 2.09 4.83 15.16
CA LEU A 526 1.75 3.43 14.90
C LEU A 526 0.59 2.95 15.79
N GLN A 527 0.60 3.26 17.09
CA GLN A 527 -0.51 2.98 18.03
C GLN A 527 -1.87 3.42 17.47
N ARG A 528 -1.91 4.60 16.84
CA ARG A 528 -3.14 5.22 16.30
C ARG A 528 -3.63 4.65 14.97
N LYS A 529 -2.89 3.74 14.34
CA LYS A 529 -3.14 3.34 12.93
C LYS A 529 -3.57 1.89 12.71
N VAL A 530 -3.40 0.96 13.67
CA VAL A 530 -3.13 -0.43 13.27
C VAL A 530 -3.98 -1.53 13.93
N PHE A 531 -4.24 -1.51 15.24
CA PHE A 531 -4.84 -2.61 16.05
C PHE A 531 -5.48 -3.81 15.30
N ILE A 532 -4.69 -4.82 14.87
CA ILE A 532 -5.06 -6.26 14.67
C ILE A 532 -3.90 -7.20 14.14
N GLY A 533 -3.13 -7.89 15.03
CA GLY A 533 -2.48 -9.24 14.83
C GLY A 533 -1.02 -9.39 14.30
N TYR A 534 -0.29 -10.54 14.30
CA TYR A 534 -0.06 -11.75 15.20
C TYR A 534 1.18 -12.57 14.62
N LYS A 535 1.72 -13.76 15.00
CA LYS A 535 1.72 -14.79 16.09
C LYS A 535 3.10 -15.58 16.11
N GLY A 536 3.33 -16.68 16.85
CA GLY A 536 4.62 -17.46 16.79
C GLY A 536 5.02 -18.37 17.98
N GLY A 537 6.33 -18.63 18.21
CA GLY A 537 6.97 -19.20 19.44
C GLY A 537 7.94 -18.24 20.24
N GLY A 538 8.17 -18.46 21.55
CA GLY A 538 9.11 -17.71 22.43
C GLY A 538 8.72 -16.26 22.89
N GLY A 539 7.82 -16.09 23.87
CA GLY A 539 6.98 -14.87 23.89
C GLY A 539 6.40 -14.29 25.20
N THR A 540 5.24 -13.66 25.03
CA THR A 540 4.30 -13.11 26.01
C THR A 540 2.93 -13.73 25.71
N ARG A 541 2.25 -14.29 26.70
CA ARG A 541 0.93 -14.93 26.53
C ARG A 541 -0.16 -14.08 27.16
N PHE A 542 -1.14 -13.70 26.36
CA PHE A 542 -2.38 -13.06 26.81
C PHE A 542 -3.36 -14.13 27.28
N VAL A 543 -3.51 -14.22 28.61
CA VAL A 543 -4.18 -15.35 29.29
C VAL A 543 -5.67 -15.38 28.99
N ARG A 544 -6.35 -14.22 29.00
CA ARG A 544 -7.80 -14.11 28.72
C ARG A 544 -8.15 -14.41 27.26
N GLN A 545 -7.19 -14.20 26.36
CA GLN A 545 -7.28 -14.42 24.91
C GLN A 545 -6.76 -15.82 24.52
N ASN A 546 -6.23 -16.60 25.49
CA ASN A 546 -5.46 -17.84 25.29
C ASN A 546 -4.42 -17.74 24.16
N CYS A 547 -3.70 -16.61 24.11
CA CYS A 547 -2.93 -16.22 22.93
C CYS A 547 -1.45 -15.93 23.24
N SER A 548 -0.57 -16.83 22.83
CA SER A 548 0.89 -16.65 22.89
C SER A 548 1.41 -15.82 21.71
N VAL A 549 2.15 -14.74 21.99
CA VAL A 549 2.73 -13.81 21.01
C VAL A 549 4.23 -13.64 21.22
N THR A 550 4.98 -13.81 20.15
CA THR A 550 6.04 -14.81 20.33
C THR A 550 7.20 -14.63 19.36
N ASP A 551 7.04 -14.86 18.05
CA ASP A 551 8.07 -14.56 17.02
C ASP A 551 8.34 -13.05 16.88
N VAL A 552 8.89 -12.43 17.93
CA VAL A 552 9.26 -11.03 17.96
C VAL A 552 10.66 -10.96 17.36
N LYS A 553 10.72 -10.67 16.06
CA LYS A 553 11.97 -10.42 15.34
C LYS A 553 12.77 -9.30 16.03
N LYS A 554 14.10 -9.36 15.93
CA LYS A 554 14.99 -8.30 16.41
C LYS A 554 14.57 -6.95 15.81
N GLY A 555 14.50 -5.91 16.64
CA GLY A 555 14.03 -4.59 16.22
C GLY A 555 12.53 -4.46 15.93
N TRP A 556 11.70 -5.48 16.25
CA TRP A 556 10.25 -5.39 16.12
C TRP A 556 9.55 -5.09 17.44
N MET A 557 8.51 -4.25 17.38
CA MET A 557 7.73 -3.84 18.56
C MET A 557 6.46 -4.68 18.73
N LEU A 558 6.10 -4.96 19.99
CA LEU A 558 4.84 -5.55 20.42
C LEU A 558 4.02 -4.47 21.17
N MET A 559 2.72 -4.37 20.90
CA MET A 559 1.85 -3.36 21.52
C MET A 559 0.47 -3.94 21.86
N HIS A 560 -0.05 -3.62 23.06
CA HIS A 560 -1.35 -4.05 23.58
C HIS A 560 -1.82 -3.10 24.71
N PRO A 561 -3.11 -3.12 25.09
CA PRO A 561 -3.59 -2.45 26.30
C PRO A 561 -2.90 -2.97 27.58
N GLY A 562 -2.52 -2.06 28.50
CA GLY A 562 -1.88 -2.42 29.78
C GLY A 562 -2.83 -2.72 30.95
N ARG A 563 -4.14 -2.50 30.78
CA ARG A 563 -5.16 -2.62 31.85
C ARG A 563 -6.39 -3.40 31.38
N LEU A 564 -7.11 -3.98 32.35
CA LEU A 564 -8.45 -4.59 32.26
C LEU A 564 -8.61 -5.82 31.33
N THR A 565 -8.28 -5.69 30.05
CA THR A 565 -8.60 -6.69 29.01
C THR A 565 -7.47 -7.67 28.73
N HIS A 566 -6.22 -7.23 28.80
CA HIS A 566 -5.04 -7.99 28.40
C HIS A 566 -4.18 -8.41 29.61
N TYR A 567 -4.74 -9.27 30.48
CA TYR A 567 -3.94 -9.96 31.50
C TYR A 567 -2.97 -10.93 30.82
N HIS A 568 -1.68 -10.83 31.12
CA HIS A 568 -0.63 -11.49 30.38
C HIS A 568 0.53 -11.98 31.27
N GLU A 569 1.24 -12.99 30.79
CA GLU A 569 2.42 -13.60 31.42
C GLU A 569 3.59 -13.64 30.42
N GLY A 570 4.82 -13.46 30.91
CA GLY A 570 6.02 -13.74 30.12
C GLY A 570 6.21 -15.25 30.02
N LEU A 571 6.50 -15.77 28.82
CA LEU A 571 6.79 -17.19 28.64
C LEU A 571 8.27 -17.47 28.91
N GLU A 572 8.54 -18.60 29.58
CA GLU A 572 9.87 -19.01 30.02
C GLU A 572 10.86 -19.16 28.84
N VAL A 573 12.10 -18.72 29.07
CA VAL A 573 13.20 -18.80 28.10
C VAL A 573 13.99 -20.07 28.40
N THR A 574 13.80 -21.09 27.58
CA THR A 574 14.36 -22.44 27.82
C THR A 574 15.84 -22.58 27.42
N SER A 575 16.39 -21.63 26.67
CA SER A 575 17.83 -21.54 26.38
C SER A 575 18.23 -20.13 25.93
N GLY A 576 19.48 -19.74 26.20
CA GLY A 576 20.02 -18.42 25.87
C GLY A 576 19.49 -17.28 26.73
N THR A 577 19.78 -16.04 26.33
CA THR A 577 19.34 -14.81 26.99
C THR A 577 18.40 -14.04 26.05
N ARG A 578 17.26 -13.55 26.58
CA ARG A 578 16.26 -12.81 25.80
C ARG A 578 16.08 -11.39 26.35
N TYR A 579 16.56 -10.40 25.61
CA TYR A 579 16.37 -8.98 25.92
C TYR A 579 15.06 -8.47 25.29
N ILE A 580 14.32 -7.64 26.03
CA ILE A 580 13.15 -6.91 25.52
C ILE A 580 13.16 -5.47 26.06
N ALA A 581 12.74 -4.52 25.24
CA ALA A 581 12.49 -3.14 25.69
C ALA A 581 10.98 -2.95 25.91
N VAL A 582 10.59 -2.51 27.11
CA VAL A 582 9.19 -2.34 27.52
C VAL A 582 8.96 -0.88 27.92
N SER A 583 7.77 -0.34 27.67
CA SER A 583 7.40 1.02 28.08
C SER A 583 5.89 1.13 28.30
N PHE A 584 5.49 1.51 29.52
CA PHE A 584 4.09 1.76 29.85
C PHE A 584 3.74 3.22 29.48
N VAL A 585 3.06 3.38 28.35
CA VAL A 585 2.65 4.70 27.80
C VAL A 585 1.23 5.02 28.27
N ASP A 586 0.99 6.29 28.61
CA ASP A 586 -0.25 6.81 29.22
C ASP A 586 -0.69 6.00 30.48
N PRO A 587 0.16 5.94 31.55
CA PRO A 587 -0.06 5.16 32.77
C PRO A 587 -1.10 5.75 33.73
#